data_AF-A0A645I616-F1
#
_entry.id   AF-A0A645I616-F1
#
_cell.length_a   1.000
_cell.length_b   1.000
_cell.length_c   1.000
_cell.angle_alpha   90.00
_cell.angle_beta   90.00
_cell.angle_gamma   90.00
#
_symmetry.space_group_name_H-M   'P 1'
#
loop_
_entity.id
_entity.type
_entity.pdbx_description
1 polymer ?
#
loop_
_entity_poly.entity_id
_entity_poly.type
_entity_poly.pdbx_seq_one_letter_code
_entity_poly.pdbx_strand_id
1 'polypeptide(L)'
;MNQRQNQINAAAQEFDRKLRNNAFLSQERAQQEQERIMQMNQEYQQLAERLSQDFMLEQEKLNIQMEDTIKARMKEFNANKHYEIIFSNRTTSTILYADDKYDITDDVVEFLNGKYGPATAPAAGQK
;
A
#
# COMPACT_ATOMS: atom_id res chain seq x y z
N MET A 1 -9.12 10.26 3.89
CA MET A 1 -8.80 10.17 5.33
C MET A 1 -8.76 11.55 6.00
N ASN A 2 -7.86 12.46 5.58
CA ASN A 2 -7.68 13.77 6.24
C ASN A 2 -8.95 14.65 6.32
N GLN A 3 -9.82 14.62 5.30
CA GLN A 3 -11.05 15.43 5.31
C GLN A 3 -12.04 14.99 6.41
N ARG A 4 -12.21 13.68 6.63
CA ARG A 4 -13.17 13.16 7.63
C ARG A 4 -12.69 13.42 9.06
N GLN A 5 -11.39 13.23 9.31
CA GLN A 5 -10.76 13.61 10.57
C GLN A 5 -10.92 15.11 10.87
N ASN A 6 -10.71 15.97 9.86
CA ASN A 6 -10.86 17.42 10.02
C ASN A 6 -12.31 17.82 10.34
N GLN A 7 -13.30 17.17 9.72
CA GLN A 7 -14.71 17.41 10.02
C GLN A 7 -15.07 17.03 11.46
N ILE A 8 -14.56 15.89 11.94
CA ILE A 8 -14.80 15.44 13.32
C ILE A 8 -14.15 16.39 14.32
N ASN A 9 -12.89 16.78 14.09
CA ASN A 9 -12.17 17.72 14.94
C ASN A 9 -12.88 19.10 14.97
N ALA A 10 -13.35 19.58 13.83
CA ALA A 10 -14.10 20.82 13.75
C ALA A 10 -15.44 20.73 14.52
N ALA A 11 -16.18 19.63 14.37
CA ALA A 11 -17.44 19.41 15.08
C ALA A 11 -17.23 19.35 16.61
N ALA A 12 -16.17 18.67 17.07
CA ALA A 12 -15.80 18.62 18.49
C ALA A 12 -15.43 20.00 19.04
N GLN A 13 -14.61 20.77 18.31
CA GLN A 13 -14.25 22.14 18.71
C GLN A 13 -15.46 23.08 18.73
N GLU A 14 -16.37 22.94 17.78
CA GLU A 14 -17.60 23.73 17.74
C GLU A 14 -18.54 23.36 18.89
N PHE A 15 -18.65 22.06 19.21
CA PHE A 15 -19.40 21.57 20.36
C PHE A 15 -18.86 22.16 21.68
N ASP A 16 -17.55 22.08 21.91
CA ASP A 16 -16.90 22.64 23.11
C ASP A 16 -17.11 24.16 23.23
N ARG A 17 -17.03 24.88 22.10
CA ARG A 17 -17.27 26.32 22.05
C ARG A 17 -18.71 26.64 22.41
N LYS A 18 -19.69 25.92 21.86
CA LYS A 18 -21.11 26.10 22.17
C LYS A 18 -21.42 25.76 23.63
N LEU A 19 -20.74 24.75 24.18
CA LEU A 19 -20.91 24.33 25.57
C LEU A 19 -20.42 25.42 26.54
N ARG A 20 -19.21 25.95 26.33
CA ARG A 20 -18.63 27.01 27.17
C ARG A 20 -19.42 28.31 27.11
N ASN A 21 -20.00 28.62 25.95
CA ASN A 21 -20.74 29.87 25.74
C ASN A 21 -22.25 29.73 26.07
N ASN A 22 -22.70 28.61 26.63
CA ASN A 22 -24.12 28.31 26.83
C ASN A 22 -24.99 28.54 25.57
N ALA A 23 -24.42 28.25 24.39
CA ALA A 23 -25.05 28.53 23.09
C ALA A 23 -25.95 27.38 22.59
N PHE A 24 -26.16 26.35 23.41
CA PHE A 24 -27.10 25.27 23.10
C PHE A 24 -28.54 25.67 23.44
N LEU A 25 -29.46 25.45 22.50
CA LEU A 25 -30.90 25.74 22.66
C LEU A 25 -31.57 24.86 23.73
N SER A 26 -31.07 23.64 23.93
CA SER A 26 -31.55 22.71 24.95
C SER A 26 -30.46 21.69 25.29
N GLN A 27 -30.58 21.05 26.46
CA GLN A 27 -29.71 19.96 26.87
C GLN A 27 -29.81 18.75 25.92
N GLU A 28 -31.01 18.48 25.42
CA GLU A 28 -31.27 17.41 24.45
C GLU A 28 -30.47 17.62 23.14
N ARG A 29 -30.40 18.86 22.64
CA ARG A 29 -29.60 19.18 21.44
C ARG A 29 -28.10 19.01 21.69
N ALA A 30 -27.63 19.30 22.90
CA ALA A 30 -26.24 19.05 23.26
C ALA A 30 -25.94 17.53 23.29
N GLN A 31 -26.83 16.72 23.86
CA GLN A 31 -26.67 15.26 23.87
C GLN A 31 -26.65 14.67 22.46
N GLN A 32 -27.59 15.08 21.60
CA GLN A 32 -27.63 14.62 20.21
C GLN A 32 -26.35 14.96 19.43
N GLU A 33 -25.81 16.18 19.59
CA GLU A 33 -24.57 16.55 18.90
C GLU A 33 -23.36 15.78 19.45
N GLN A 34 -23.30 15.54 20.76
CA GLN A 34 -22.25 14.73 21.38
C GLN A 34 -22.27 13.29 20.85
N GLU A 35 -23.45 12.66 20.83
CA GLU A 35 -23.63 11.30 20.29
C GLU A 35 -23.23 11.23 18.81
N ARG A 36 -23.62 12.23 18.01
CA ARG A 36 -23.23 12.33 16.61
C ARG A 36 -21.71 12.39 16.44
N ILE A 37 -21.02 13.19 17.25
CA ILE A 37 -19.54 13.30 17.20
C ILE A 37 -18.88 11.98 17.62
N MET A 38 -19.41 11.29 18.62
CA MET A 38 -18.93 9.97 19.03
C MET A 38 -19.11 8.93 17.93
N GLN A 39 -20.29 8.86 17.31
CA GLN A 39 -20.56 7.95 16.20
C GLN A 39 -19.63 8.21 15.02
N MET A 40 -19.44 9.49 14.62
CA MET A 40 -18.52 9.83 13.53
C MET A 40 -17.07 9.40 13.83
N ASN A 41 -16.61 9.53 15.08
CA ASN A 41 -15.29 9.05 15.50
C ASN A 41 -15.17 7.52 15.38
N GLN A 42 -16.19 6.78 15.86
CA GLN A 42 -16.21 5.33 15.81
C GLN A 42 -16.21 4.81 14.37
N GLU A 43 -17.07 5.38 13.52
CA GLU A 43 -17.11 5.05 12.09
C GLU A 43 -15.77 5.33 11.40
N TYR A 44 -15.12 6.44 11.75
CA TYR A 44 -13.81 6.79 11.20
C TYR A 44 -12.73 5.77 11.57
N GLN A 45 -12.68 5.35 12.83
CA GLN A 45 -11.73 4.33 13.29
C GLN A 45 -11.96 2.99 12.58
N GLN A 46 -13.21 2.53 12.50
CA GLN A 46 -13.55 1.29 11.78
C GLN A 46 -13.20 1.35 10.30
N LEU A 47 -13.43 2.50 9.66
CA LEU A 47 -13.06 2.70 8.26
C LEU A 47 -11.54 2.69 8.08
N ALA A 48 -10.79 3.31 8.99
CA ALA A 48 -9.33 3.33 8.94
C ALA A 48 -8.75 1.93 9.09
N GLU A 49 -9.26 1.13 10.03
CA GLU A 49 -8.86 -0.26 10.20
C GLU A 49 -9.15 -1.10 8.96
N ARG A 50 -10.36 -0.98 8.39
CA ARG A 50 -10.74 -1.71 7.18
C ARG A 50 -9.84 -1.34 6.00
N LEU A 51 -9.62 -0.04 5.76
CA LEU A 51 -8.75 0.41 4.67
C LEU A 51 -7.31 -0.07 4.85
N SER A 52 -6.81 -0.11 6.08
CA SER A 52 -5.48 -0.67 6.35
C SER A 52 -5.42 -2.16 6.03
N GLN A 53 -6.43 -2.94 6.41
CA GLN A 53 -6.50 -4.37 6.11
C GLN A 53 -6.63 -4.62 4.60
N ASP A 54 -7.53 -3.91 3.93
CA ASP A 54 -7.74 -4.02 2.47
C ASP A 54 -6.45 -3.67 1.72
N PHE A 55 -5.74 -2.63 2.16
CA PHE A 55 -4.45 -2.24 1.58
C PHE A 55 -3.39 -3.34 1.76
N MET A 56 -3.30 -3.94 2.95
CA MET A 56 -2.37 -5.05 3.20
C MET A 56 -2.70 -6.27 2.32
N LEU A 57 -3.98 -6.62 2.19
CA LEU A 57 -4.43 -7.73 1.34
C LEU A 57 -4.14 -7.48 -0.14
N GLU A 58 -4.42 -6.28 -0.64
CA GLU A 58 -4.14 -5.94 -2.03
C GLU A 58 -2.63 -5.93 -2.30
N GLN A 59 -1.82 -5.44 -1.35
CA GLN A 59 -0.37 -5.48 -1.44
C GLN A 59 0.17 -6.92 -1.49
N GLU A 60 -0.36 -7.82 -0.66
CA GLU A 60 -0.01 -9.25 -0.67
C GLU A 60 -0.39 -9.90 -2.00
N LYS A 61 -1.61 -9.66 -2.47
CA LYS A 61 -2.10 -10.16 -3.76
C LYS A 61 -1.24 -9.68 -4.93
N LEU A 62 -0.87 -8.40 -4.96
CA LEU A 62 0.05 -7.84 -5.95
C LEU A 62 1.42 -8.52 -5.90
N ASN A 63 1.94 -8.79 -4.69
CA ASN A 63 3.20 -9.50 -4.52
C ASN A 63 3.13 -10.94 -5.06
N ILE A 64 2.05 -11.67 -4.78
CA ILE A 64 1.83 -13.04 -5.29
C ILE A 64 1.76 -13.02 -6.82
N GLN A 65 0.97 -12.12 -7.41
CA GLN A 65 0.84 -12.00 -8.87
C GLN A 65 2.18 -11.65 -9.54
N MET A 66 2.95 -10.76 -8.93
CA MET A 66 4.30 -10.42 -9.39
C MET A 66 5.21 -11.65 -9.33
N GLU A 67 5.20 -12.38 -8.21
CA GLU A 67 6.01 -13.57 -8.02
C GLU A 67 5.66 -14.67 -9.04
N ASP A 68 4.38 -14.93 -9.27
CA ASP A 68 3.93 -15.90 -10.28
C ASP A 68 4.34 -15.50 -11.69
N THR A 69 4.24 -14.21 -12.01
CA THR A 69 4.70 -13.66 -13.30
C THR A 69 6.21 -13.87 -13.46
N ILE A 70 7.00 -13.52 -12.44
CA ILE A 70 8.45 -13.72 -12.45
C ILE A 70 8.77 -15.20 -12.59
N LYS A 71 8.15 -16.09 -11.80
CA LYS A 71 8.35 -17.54 -11.87
C LYS A 71 8.07 -18.09 -13.27
N ALA A 72 6.97 -17.69 -13.89
CA ALA A 72 6.64 -18.10 -15.25
C ALA A 72 7.72 -17.67 -16.25
N ARG A 73 8.19 -16.42 -16.16
CA ARG A 73 9.26 -15.91 -17.02
C ARG A 73 10.61 -16.56 -16.73
N MET A 74 10.91 -16.88 -15.48
CA MET A 74 12.16 -17.57 -15.12
C MET A 74 12.19 -18.99 -15.65
N LYS A 75 11.05 -19.69 -15.72
CA LYS A 75 10.98 -21.00 -16.41
C LYS A 75 11.32 -20.88 -17.89
N GLU A 76 10.82 -19.85 -18.56
CA GLU A 76 11.13 -19.59 -19.98
C GLU A 76 12.60 -19.20 -20.19
N PHE A 77 13.14 -18.33 -19.34
CA PHE A 77 14.55 -17.94 -19.35
C PHE A 77 15.47 -19.16 -19.17
N ASN A 78 15.10 -20.04 -18.24
CA ASN A 78 15.92 -21.18 -17.86
C ASN A 78 15.91 -22.34 -18.87
N ALA A 79 15.01 -22.34 -19.86
CA ALA A 79 14.82 -23.45 -20.79
C ALA A 79 16.10 -23.92 -21.49
N ASN A 80 17.05 -23.01 -21.74
CA ASN A 80 18.34 -23.30 -22.40
C ASN A 80 19.56 -23.00 -21.50
N LYS A 81 19.35 -22.65 -20.23
CA LYS A 81 20.42 -22.26 -19.29
C LYS A 81 20.70 -23.32 -18.22
N HIS A 82 19.79 -24.29 -18.04
CA HIS A 82 19.97 -25.48 -17.20
C HIS A 82 20.28 -25.18 -15.72
N TYR A 83 19.76 -24.08 -15.18
CA TYR A 83 19.78 -23.84 -13.74
C TYR A 83 18.79 -24.78 -13.05
N GLU A 84 19.25 -25.56 -12.09
CA GLU A 84 18.35 -26.39 -11.27
C GLU A 84 17.60 -25.54 -10.24
N ILE A 85 18.21 -24.45 -9.77
CA ILE A 85 17.65 -23.53 -8.78
C ILE A 85 18.08 -22.10 -9.12
N ILE A 86 17.14 -21.15 -9.08
CA ILE A 86 17.41 -19.71 -9.16
C ILE A 86 16.93 -19.08 -7.86
N PHE A 87 17.81 -18.30 -7.22
CA PHE A 87 17.49 -17.60 -5.97
C PHE A 87 17.21 -16.11 -6.23
N SER A 88 16.29 -15.56 -5.44
CA SER A 88 16.10 -14.11 -5.35
C SER A 88 17.27 -13.48 -4.58
N ASN A 89 17.70 -12.27 -4.94
CA ASN A 89 18.70 -11.48 -4.21
C ASN A 89 18.08 -10.35 -3.37
N ARG A 90 16.73 -10.33 -3.22
CA ARG A 90 16.04 -9.35 -2.36
C ARG A 90 16.47 -9.49 -0.90
N THR A 91 16.34 -8.43 -0.12
CA THR A 91 16.63 -8.43 1.34
C THR A 91 15.84 -9.51 2.12
N THR A 92 14.72 -10.00 1.57
CA THR A 92 13.94 -11.11 2.13
C THR A 92 14.45 -12.49 1.72
N SER A 93 15.55 -12.58 0.97
CA SER A 93 16.17 -13.84 0.54
C SER A 93 16.95 -14.50 1.67
N THR A 94 17.01 -15.82 1.63
CA THR A 94 17.80 -16.64 2.56
C THR A 94 19.30 -16.60 2.26
N ILE A 95 19.72 -16.06 1.12
CA ILE A 95 21.14 -15.91 0.78
C ILE A 95 21.73 -14.73 1.55
N LEU A 96 22.69 -15.01 2.44
CA LEU A 96 23.43 -13.98 3.19
C LEU A 96 24.58 -13.37 2.38
N TYR A 97 25.21 -14.18 1.53
CA TYR A 97 26.32 -13.78 0.67
C TYR A 97 26.37 -14.71 -0.55
N ALA A 98 26.54 -14.14 -1.74
CA ALA A 98 26.89 -14.83 -2.95
C ALA A 98 27.95 -14.01 -3.70
N ASP A 99 28.87 -14.69 -4.35
CA ASP A 99 29.87 -14.06 -5.22
C ASP A 99 29.19 -13.58 -6.51
N ASP A 100 29.60 -12.43 -7.04
CA ASP A 100 29.04 -11.79 -8.23
C ASP A 100 29.04 -12.72 -9.46
N LYS A 101 29.95 -13.71 -9.54
CA LYS A 101 29.96 -14.70 -10.62
C LYS A 101 28.70 -15.58 -10.69
N TYR A 102 27.90 -15.61 -9.63
CA TYR A 102 26.62 -16.31 -9.58
C TYR A 102 25.43 -15.39 -9.83
N ASP A 103 25.66 -14.08 -9.97
CA ASP A 103 24.61 -13.12 -10.27
C ASP A 103 24.23 -13.20 -11.75
N ILE A 104 22.97 -13.54 -11.99
CA ILE A 104 22.37 -13.64 -13.34
C ILE A 104 21.42 -12.49 -13.61
N THR A 105 21.39 -11.45 -12.76
CA THR A 105 20.40 -10.37 -12.80
C THR A 105 20.42 -9.65 -14.15
N ASP A 106 21.59 -9.35 -14.70
CA ASP A 106 21.71 -8.65 -15.98
C ASP A 106 21.13 -9.46 -17.15
N ASP A 107 21.49 -10.75 -17.25
CA ASP A 107 20.93 -11.69 -18.24
C ASP A 107 19.39 -11.77 -18.14
N VAL A 108 18.86 -11.79 -16.90
CA VAL A 108 17.42 -11.85 -16.64
C VAL A 108 16.73 -10.54 -17.05
N VAL A 109 17.32 -9.39 -16.73
CA VAL A 109 16.79 -8.07 -17.11
C VAL A 109 16.77 -7.93 -18.63
N GLU A 110 17.83 -8.34 -19.31
CA GLU A 110 17.89 -8.34 -20.78
C GLU A 110 16.80 -9.25 -21.39
N PHE A 111 16.64 -10.47 -20.88
CA PHE A 111 15.60 -11.39 -21.33
C PHE A 111 14.18 -10.82 -21.15
N LEU A 112 13.91 -10.22 -19.98
CA LEU A 112 12.60 -9.63 -19.69
C LEU A 112 12.34 -8.43 -20.61
N ASN A 113 13.30 -7.53 -20.76
CA ASN A 113 13.18 -6.37 -21.65
C ASN A 113 13.09 -6.78 -23.13
N GLY A 114 13.74 -7.86 -23.56
CA GLY A 114 13.65 -8.38 -24.93
C GLY A 114 12.25 -8.90 -25.29
N LYS A 115 11.48 -9.39 -24.31
CA LYS A 115 10.08 -9.82 -24.50
C LYS A 115 9.06 -8.68 -24.40
N TYR A 116 9.47 -7.53 -23.89
CA TYR A 116 8.67 -6.30 -23.84
C TYR A 116 9.40 -5.21 -24.63
N GLY A 117 9.11 -5.10 -25.93
CA GLY A 117 9.57 -3.95 -26.73
C GLY A 117 9.22 -2.61 -26.06
N PRO A 118 9.91 -1.50 -26.42
CA PRO A 118 10.07 -0.27 -25.62
C PRO A 118 8.75 0.51 -25.40
N ALA A 119 7.86 -0.04 -24.58
CA ALA A 119 6.58 0.55 -24.24
C ALA A 119 6.44 0.88 -22.74
N THR A 120 7.47 0.65 -21.92
CA THR A 120 7.41 0.93 -20.47
C THR A 120 8.74 1.36 -19.85
N ALA A 121 9.67 1.94 -20.63
CA ALA A 121 10.67 2.80 -20.02
C ALA A 121 9.98 4.12 -19.64
N PRO A 122 9.90 4.53 -18.34
CA PRO A 122 9.52 5.89 -18.05
C PRO A 122 10.56 6.78 -18.72
N ALA A 123 10.10 7.64 -19.63
CA ALA A 123 10.95 8.57 -20.36
C ALA A 123 11.88 9.26 -19.36
N ALA A 124 13.17 8.98 -19.51
CA ALA A 124 14.21 9.67 -18.77
C ALA A 124 13.95 11.17 -18.94
N GLY A 125 13.65 11.84 -17.83
CA GLY A 125 13.49 13.29 -17.80
C GLY A 125 14.73 13.94 -18.39
N GLN A 126 14.58 14.50 -19.59
CA GLN A 126 15.55 15.41 -20.15
C GLN A 126 15.10 16.84 -19.85
N LYS A 127 16.12 17.61 -19.51
CA LYS A 127 16.16 19.00 -19.06
C LYS A 127 15.33 19.98 -19.89
#